data_AF-A0A0Q4LEP7-F1
#
_entry.id   AF-A0A0Q4LEP7-F1
#
_cell.length_a   1.000
_cell.length_b   1.000
_cell.length_c   1.000
_cell.angle_alpha   90.00
_cell.angle_beta   90.00
_cell.angle_gamma   90.00
#
_symmetry.space_group_name_H-M   'P 1'
#
loop_
_entity.id
_entity.type
_entity.pdbx_description
1 polymer ?
#
loop_
_entity_poly.entity_id
_entity_poly.type
_entity_poly.pdbx_seq_one_letter_code
_entity_poly.pdbx_strand_id
1 'polypeptide(L)'
;MEENKDKAEGNLHLNDVEKPVKRANAYENLSRGLTVDELAQTGTQKLILNDLSKAERTIELLEPFRDMYYTETTEKRVLEEKLTKTKRAEILYSFSTASGGVILGMGKMYLETKGNLAFFMMGIGILLILGGVAFKISFKK
;
A
#
# COMPACT_ATOMS: atom_id res chain seq x y z
N MET A 1 26.22 -16.94 -3.01
CA MET A 1 25.42 -16.17 -3.98
C MET A 1 23.98 -16.54 -3.70
N GLU A 2 23.39 -15.90 -2.68
CA GLU A 2 22.50 -14.74 -2.86
C GLU A 2 21.36 -15.12 -3.82
N GLU A 3 20.13 -15.27 -3.35
CA GLU A 3 19.35 -14.09 -3.03
C GLU A 3 18.23 -14.41 -2.02
N ASN A 4 18.32 -13.74 -0.87
CA ASN A 4 17.26 -13.62 0.13
C ASN A 4 16.20 -12.64 -0.41
N LYS A 5 15.25 -13.17 -1.17
CA LYS A 5 14.01 -12.49 -1.54
C LYS A 5 12.90 -13.19 -0.79
N ASP A 6 12.50 -12.64 0.37
CA ASP A 6 11.15 -12.71 0.96
C ASP A 6 11.12 -12.08 2.37
N LYS A 7 11.83 -10.96 2.57
CA LYS A 7 11.79 -10.18 3.83
C LYS A 7 11.23 -8.76 3.66
N ALA A 8 10.31 -8.56 2.72
CA ALA A 8 9.65 -7.26 2.55
C ALA A 8 8.13 -7.34 2.34
N GLU A 9 7.52 -8.51 2.55
CA GLU A 9 6.09 -8.55 2.82
C GLU A 9 5.91 -8.24 4.30
N GLY A 10 5.72 -6.95 4.59
CA GLY A 10 5.24 -6.51 5.87
C GLY A 10 3.89 -7.14 6.13
N ASN A 11 3.91 -8.30 6.79
CA ASN A 11 2.82 -8.87 7.56
C ASN A 11 2.49 -7.93 8.72
N LEU A 12 2.05 -6.71 8.41
CA LEU A 12 1.19 -5.96 9.30
C LEU A 12 -0.18 -6.62 9.20
N HIS A 13 -0.30 -7.76 9.88
CA HIS A 13 -1.59 -8.22 10.36
C HIS A 13 -2.17 -7.03 11.12
N LEU A 14 -3.16 -6.35 10.54
CA LEU A 14 -3.95 -5.31 11.22
C LEU A 14 -4.71 -5.86 12.45
N ASN A 15 -4.54 -7.15 12.75
CA ASN A 15 -5.05 -7.86 13.90
C ASN A 15 -4.03 -7.97 15.06
N ASP A 16 -2.77 -7.59 14.86
CA ASP A 16 -1.74 -7.48 15.91
C ASP A 16 -1.61 -6.04 16.45
N VAL A 17 -2.69 -5.26 16.36
CA VAL A 17 -2.88 -4.20 17.36
C VAL A 17 -3.07 -4.94 18.68
N GLU A 18 -1.97 -5.12 19.40
CA GLU A 18 -1.91 -5.59 20.78
C GLU A 18 -3.16 -5.03 21.47
N LYS A 19 -4.13 -5.92 21.78
CA LYS A 19 -5.40 -5.53 22.42
C LYS A 19 -4.99 -4.57 23.52
N PRO A 20 -5.50 -3.31 23.55
CA PRO A 20 -5.03 -2.34 24.51
C PRO A 20 -5.15 -2.99 25.87
N VAL A 21 -4.01 -3.28 26.52
CA VAL A 21 -3.98 -3.89 27.84
C VAL A 21 -4.89 -3.01 28.66
N LYS A 22 -6.04 -3.55 29.08
CA LYS A 22 -7.09 -2.78 29.76
C LYS A 22 -6.47 -2.33 31.08
N ARG A 23 -5.85 -1.14 31.08
CA ARG A 23 -5.29 -0.55 32.28
C ARG A 23 -6.48 -0.39 33.21
N ALA A 24 -6.44 -1.08 34.35
CA ALA A 24 -7.46 -0.93 35.37
C ALA A 24 -7.46 0.55 35.76
N ASN A 25 -8.44 1.30 35.26
CA ASN A 25 -8.63 2.67 35.66
C ASN A 25 -9.07 2.58 37.12
N ALA A 26 -8.19 2.97 38.04
CA ALA A 26 -8.46 2.93 39.48
C ALA A 26 -9.73 3.71 39.90
N TYR A 27 -10.32 4.46 38.95
CA TYR A 27 -11.50 5.28 39.10
C TYR A 27 -12.67 4.86 38.16
N GLU A 28 -12.65 3.65 37.59
CA GLU A 28 -13.74 3.13 36.71
C GLU A 28 -15.11 3.10 37.44
N ASN A 29 -15.10 2.99 38.78
CA ASN A 29 -16.30 2.99 39.63
C ASN A 29 -16.58 4.32 40.35
N LEU A 30 -15.82 5.39 40.10
CA LEU A 30 -16.06 6.69 40.73
C LEU A 30 -17.14 7.45 39.93
N SER A 31 -18.24 7.82 40.59
CA SER A 31 -19.28 8.69 40.01
C SER A 31 -18.65 9.99 39.51
N ARG A 32 -18.68 10.23 38.19
CA ARG A 32 -18.09 11.42 37.54
C ARG A 32 -18.94 12.69 37.64
N GLY A 33 -20.09 12.63 38.32
CA GLY A 33 -20.92 13.81 38.53
C GLY A 33 -20.40 14.59 39.72
N LEU A 34 -19.77 15.73 39.47
CA LEU A 34 -19.54 16.70 40.55
C LEU A 34 -20.91 17.23 41.02
N THR A 35 -21.11 17.25 42.33
CA THR A 35 -22.23 18.00 42.91
C THR A 35 -21.96 19.50 42.78
N VAL A 36 -23.02 20.33 42.81
CA VAL A 36 -22.89 21.78 42.62
C VAL A 36 -22.00 22.42 43.70
N ASP A 37 -22.03 21.87 44.92
CA ASP A 37 -21.21 22.33 46.05
C ASP A 37 -19.71 21.99 45.86
N GLU A 38 -19.38 20.83 45.31
CA GLU A 38 -17.99 20.44 45.00
C GLU A 38 -17.42 21.21 43.81
N LEU A 39 -18.27 21.57 42.85
CA LEU A 39 -17.91 22.42 41.71
C LEU A 39 -17.72 23.88 42.11
N ALA A 40 -18.41 24.35 43.16
CA ALA A 40 -18.25 25.70 43.70
C ALA A 40 -16.89 25.89 44.41
N GLN A 41 -16.21 24.81 44.78
CA GLN A 41 -14.90 24.87 45.43
C GLN A 41 -13.80 25.30 44.44
N THR A 42 -13.09 26.38 44.78
CA THR A 42 -12.03 26.98 43.94
C THR A 42 -10.91 25.99 43.56
N GLY A 43 -10.60 25.04 44.45
CA GLY A 43 -9.58 24.01 44.18
C GLY A 43 -9.97 23.08 43.04
N THR A 44 -11.23 22.66 43.02
CA THR A 44 -11.81 21.80 41.98
C THR A 44 -11.87 22.51 40.63
N GLN A 45 -12.30 23.77 40.61
CA GLN A 45 -12.33 24.58 39.39
C GLN A 45 -10.93 24.76 38.78
N LYS A 46 -9.90 25.02 39.60
CA LYS A 46 -8.51 25.14 39.14
C LYS A 46 -7.97 23.82 38.61
N LEU A 47 -8.32 22.70 39.22
CA LEU A 47 -7.92 21.37 38.76
C LEU A 47 -8.55 21.04 37.40
N ILE A 48 -9.85 21.28 37.24
CA ILE A 48 -10.55 21.11 35.96
C ILE A 48 -9.93 22.00 34.89
N LEU A 49 -9.66 23.28 35.19
CA LEU A 49 -9.06 24.20 34.23
C LEU A 49 -7.64 23.78 33.82
N ASN A 50 -6.86 23.26 34.76
CA ASN A 50 -5.52 22.74 34.52
C ASN A 50 -5.55 21.47 33.65
N ASP A 51 -6.48 20.56 33.91
CA ASP A 51 -6.62 19.34 33.11
C ASP A 51 -7.18 19.64 31.72
N LEU A 52 -8.09 20.63 31.60
CA LEU A 52 -8.54 21.16 30.31
C LEU A 52 -7.35 21.76 29.52
N SER A 53 -6.54 22.59 30.16
CA SER A 53 -5.34 23.19 29.53
C SER A 53 -4.34 22.14 29.07
N LYS A 54 -4.16 21.05 29.83
CA LYS A 54 -3.31 19.92 29.42
C LYS A 54 -3.91 19.17 28.23
N ALA A 55 -5.22 18.95 28.23
CA ALA A 55 -5.92 18.29 27.13
C ALA A 55 -5.83 19.13 25.85
N GLU A 56 -6.04 20.44 25.92
CA GLU A 56 -5.91 21.37 24.80
C GLU A 56 -4.49 21.35 24.22
N ARG A 57 -3.44 21.46 25.06
CA ARG A 57 -2.04 21.33 24.60
C ARG A 57 -1.75 19.98 23.96
N THR A 58 -2.38 18.92 24.47
CA THR A 58 -2.22 17.57 23.90
C THR A 58 -2.87 17.51 22.52
N ILE A 59 -4.05 18.10 22.35
CA ILE A 59 -4.73 18.19 21.06
C ILE A 59 -3.87 18.99 20.06
N GLU A 60 -3.39 20.17 20.45
CA GLU A 60 -2.50 21.00 19.61
C GLU A 60 -1.23 20.26 19.20
N LEU A 61 -0.68 19.43 20.09
CA LEU A 61 0.51 18.65 19.78
C LEU A 61 0.20 17.47 18.84
N LEU A 62 -0.98 16.83 18.98
CA LEU A 62 -1.37 15.66 18.18
C LEU A 62 -1.90 16.02 16.78
N GLU A 63 -2.51 17.19 16.63
CA GLU A 63 -3.08 17.66 15.36
C GLU A 63 -2.10 17.62 14.18
N PRO A 64 -0.86 18.16 14.27
CA PRO A 64 0.09 18.08 13.15
C PRO A 64 0.49 16.64 12.83
N PHE A 65 0.59 15.74 13.83
CA PHE A 65 0.90 14.33 13.55
C PHE A 65 -0.24 13.62 12.82
N ARG A 66 -1.48 13.95 13.15
CA ARG A 66 -2.66 13.45 12.43
C ARG A 66 -2.62 13.91 10.97
N ASP A 67 -2.34 15.18 10.74
CA ASP A 67 -2.35 15.75 9.40
C ASP A 67 -1.20 15.21 8.54
N MET A 68 0.00 15.06 9.13
CA MET A 68 1.13 14.36 8.50
C MET A 68 0.77 12.91 8.17
N TYR A 69 0.16 12.18 9.09
CA TYR A 69 -0.24 10.79 8.87
C TYR A 69 -1.19 10.65 7.67
N TYR A 70 -2.21 11.51 7.58
CA TYR A 70 -3.14 11.47 6.45
C TYR A 70 -2.51 11.90 5.13
N THR A 71 -1.60 12.86 5.16
CA THR A 71 -0.85 13.31 3.98
C THR A 71 0.01 12.17 3.44
N GLU A 72 0.87 11.61 4.27
CA GLU A 72 1.77 10.49 3.92
C GLU A 72 0.99 9.24 3.48
N THR A 73 -0.10 8.92 4.18
CA THR A 73 -0.96 7.79 3.80
C THR A 73 -1.61 7.99 2.44
N THR A 74 -2.01 9.23 2.12
CA THR A 74 -2.61 9.56 0.82
C THR A 74 -1.57 9.47 -0.29
N GLU A 75 -0.39 10.04 -0.10
CA GLU A 75 0.71 9.97 -1.07
C GLU A 75 1.14 8.53 -1.32
N LYS A 76 1.32 7.74 -0.25
CA LYS A 76 1.64 6.32 -0.33
C LYS A 76 0.61 5.56 -1.16
N ARG A 77 -0.69 5.78 -0.93
CA ARG A 77 -1.76 5.13 -1.69
C ARG A 77 -1.70 5.47 -3.18
N VAL A 78 -1.46 6.75 -3.51
CA VAL A 78 -1.31 7.19 -4.90
C VAL A 78 -0.08 6.53 -5.55
N LEU A 79 1.04 6.42 -4.82
CA LEU A 79 2.24 5.76 -5.30
C LEU A 79 2.06 4.25 -5.50
N GLU A 80 1.40 3.57 -4.55
CA GLU A 80 1.10 2.14 -4.65
C GLU A 80 0.18 1.84 -5.83
N GLU A 81 -0.80 2.69 -6.10
CA GLU A 81 -1.66 2.56 -7.26
C GLU A 81 -0.87 2.70 -8.57
N LYS A 82 -0.01 3.73 -8.66
CA LYS A 82 0.88 3.94 -9.82
C LYS A 82 1.82 2.74 -10.00
N LEU A 83 2.45 2.27 -8.92
CA LEU A 83 3.34 1.11 -8.93
C LEU A 83 2.62 -0.15 -9.43
N THR A 84 1.41 -0.40 -8.94
CA THR A 84 0.62 -1.58 -9.32
C THR A 84 0.25 -1.54 -10.80
N LYS A 85 -0.13 -0.36 -11.32
CA LYS A 85 -0.39 -0.17 -12.76
C LYS A 85 0.87 -0.41 -13.59
N THR A 86 2.01 0.15 -13.19
CA THR A 86 3.29 -0.04 -13.90
C THR A 86 3.75 -1.50 -13.86
N LYS A 87 3.67 -2.17 -12.71
CA LYS A 87 4.01 -3.60 -12.57
C LYS A 87 3.20 -4.47 -13.51
N ARG A 88 1.88 -4.27 -13.60
CA ARG A 88 1.02 -5.03 -14.53
C ARG A 88 1.45 -4.83 -15.98
N ALA A 89 1.77 -3.60 -16.37
CA ALA A 89 2.24 -3.30 -17.72
C ALA A 89 3.60 -3.94 -18.03
N GLU A 90 4.52 -3.96 -17.05
CA GLU A 90 5.84 -4.56 -17.19
C GLU A 90 5.78 -6.10 -17.26
N ILE A 91 4.91 -6.72 -16.46
CA ILE A 91 4.64 -8.17 -16.54
C ILE A 91 4.11 -8.52 -17.93
N LEU A 92 3.11 -7.78 -18.44
CA LEU A 92 2.53 -8.05 -19.76
C LEU A 92 3.56 -7.86 -20.88
N TYR A 93 4.35 -6.78 -20.83
CA TYR A 93 5.45 -6.55 -21.78
C TYR A 93 6.47 -7.69 -21.78
N SER A 94 6.92 -8.09 -20.58
CA SER A 94 7.92 -9.14 -20.41
C SER A 94 7.39 -10.48 -20.90
N PHE A 95 6.15 -10.81 -20.55
CA PHE A 95 5.47 -12.03 -21.00
C PHE A 95 5.31 -12.05 -22.52
N SER A 96 4.82 -10.97 -23.12
CA SER A 96 4.60 -10.87 -24.57
C SER A 96 5.90 -11.01 -25.36
N THR A 97 6.98 -10.40 -24.88
CA THR A 97 8.28 -10.43 -25.54
C THR A 97 8.95 -11.80 -25.39
N ALA A 98 8.91 -12.39 -24.19
CA ALA A 98 9.50 -13.70 -23.92
C ALA A 98 8.76 -14.81 -24.70
N SER A 99 7.42 -14.84 -24.62
CA SER A 99 6.60 -15.82 -25.34
C SER A 99 6.74 -15.67 -26.85
N GLY A 100 6.69 -14.44 -27.38
CA GLY A 100 6.93 -14.17 -28.79
C GLY A 100 8.31 -14.66 -29.25
N GLY A 101 9.37 -14.41 -28.46
CA GLY A 101 10.73 -14.89 -28.74
C GLY A 101 10.83 -16.41 -28.80
N VAL A 102 10.20 -17.12 -27.86
CA VAL A 102 10.13 -18.59 -27.86
C VAL A 102 9.42 -19.11 -29.11
N ILE A 103 8.27 -18.53 -29.46
CA ILE A 103 7.50 -18.91 -30.65
C ILE A 103 8.30 -18.67 -31.93
N LEU A 104 9.05 -17.56 -32.02
CA LEU A 104 9.96 -17.32 -33.15
C LEU A 104 11.08 -18.34 -33.25
N GLY A 105 11.69 -18.70 -32.12
CA GLY A 105 12.72 -19.74 -32.07
C GLY A 105 12.18 -21.08 -32.54
N MET A 106 11.00 -21.49 -32.07
CA MET A 106 10.32 -22.70 -32.53
C MET A 106 9.96 -22.62 -34.02
N GLY A 107 9.45 -21.48 -34.49
CA GLY A 107 9.12 -21.26 -35.90
C GLY A 107 10.32 -21.49 -36.83
N LYS A 108 11.51 -21.01 -36.45
CA LYS A 108 12.74 -21.30 -37.21
C LYS A 108 13.08 -22.79 -37.27
N MET A 109 12.85 -23.54 -36.20
CA MET A 109 13.13 -24.98 -36.15
C MET A 109 12.22 -25.78 -37.11
N TYR A 110 10.98 -25.34 -37.33
CA TYR A 110 10.00 -26.04 -38.18
C TYR A 110 10.01 -25.59 -39.65
N LEU A 111 10.89 -24.66 -40.03
CA LEU A 111 10.93 -24.06 -41.38
C LEU A 111 11.16 -25.11 -42.47
N GLU A 112 12.02 -26.10 -42.21
CA GLU A 112 12.40 -27.14 -43.17
C GLU A 112 11.36 -28.27 -43.28
N THR A 113 10.57 -28.51 -42.23
CA THR A 113 9.63 -29.65 -42.17
C THR A 113 8.20 -29.26 -42.55
N LYS A 114 7.74 -28.08 -42.15
CA LYS A 114 6.36 -27.60 -42.36
C LYS A 114 6.36 -26.09 -42.60
N GLY A 115 6.88 -25.67 -43.76
CA GLY A 115 7.07 -24.25 -44.12
C GLY A 115 5.84 -23.37 -43.86
N ASN A 116 4.63 -23.79 -44.26
CA ASN A 116 3.42 -23.00 -44.02
C ASN A 116 3.12 -22.80 -42.53
N LEU A 117 3.25 -23.85 -41.71
CA LEU A 117 3.04 -23.78 -40.26
C LEU A 117 4.10 -22.89 -39.58
N ALA A 118 5.35 -23.01 -40.02
CA ALA A 118 6.46 -22.22 -39.52
C ALA A 118 6.27 -20.71 -39.81
N PHE A 119 5.78 -20.35 -40.99
CA PHE A 119 5.44 -18.96 -41.33
C PHE A 119 4.34 -18.39 -40.42
N PHE A 120 3.27 -19.15 -40.14
CA PHE A 120 2.23 -18.72 -39.21
C PHE A 120 2.75 -18.52 -37.78
N MET A 121 3.55 -19.46 -37.28
CA MET A 121 4.21 -19.35 -35.97
C MET A 121 5.10 -18.10 -35.90
N MET A 122 5.92 -17.87 -36.94
CA MET A 122 6.77 -16.67 -36.99
C MET A 122 5.96 -15.38 -37.04
N GLY A 123 4.85 -15.34 -37.81
CA GLY A 123 3.96 -14.19 -37.84
C GLY A 123 3.36 -13.87 -36.47
N ILE A 124 2.87 -14.88 -35.75
CA ILE A 124 2.32 -14.74 -34.40
C ILE A 124 3.38 -14.26 -33.41
N GLY A 125 4.60 -14.81 -33.47
CA GLY A 125 5.71 -14.40 -32.62
C GLY A 125 6.12 -12.93 -32.83
N ILE A 126 6.20 -12.48 -34.09
CA ILE A 126 6.48 -11.07 -34.41
C ILE A 126 5.35 -10.18 -33.88
N LEU A 127 4.09 -10.56 -34.10
CA LEU A 127 2.93 -9.79 -33.67
C LEU A 127 2.86 -9.66 -32.15
N LEU A 128 3.19 -10.71 -31.39
CA LEU A 128 3.29 -10.68 -29.93
C LEU A 128 4.40 -9.72 -29.44
N ILE A 129 5.57 -9.73 -30.06
CA ILE A 129 6.67 -8.82 -29.68
C ILE A 129 6.27 -7.37 -29.99
N LEU A 130 5.79 -7.10 -31.21
CA LEU A 130 5.37 -5.77 -31.61
C LEU A 130 4.19 -5.26 -30.75
N GLY A 131 3.23 -6.12 -30.45
CA GLY A 131 2.10 -5.80 -29.57
C GLY A 131 2.57 -5.44 -28.15
N GLY A 132 3.50 -6.21 -27.58
CA GLY A 132 4.09 -5.91 -26.28
C GLY A 132 4.82 -4.57 -26.25
N VAL A 133 5.65 -4.29 -27.26
CA VAL A 133 6.40 -3.03 -27.39
C VAL A 133 5.45 -1.84 -27.57
N ALA A 134 4.46 -1.96 -28.45
CA ALA A 134 3.45 -0.92 -28.68
C ALA A 134 2.63 -0.63 -27.42
N PHE A 135 2.24 -1.69 -26.69
CA PHE A 135 1.54 -1.57 -25.42
C PHE A 135 2.37 -0.79 -24.40
N LYS A 136 3.66 -1.13 -24.23
CA LYS A 136 4.55 -0.41 -23.30
C LYS A 136 4.69 1.07 -23.66
N ILE A 137 4.79 1.41 -24.95
CA ILE A 137 4.89 2.78 -25.42
C ILE A 137 3.59 3.55 -25.16
N SER A 138 2.44 2.93 -25.42
CA SER A 138 1.14 3.56 -25.19
C SER A 138 0.84 3.74 -23.69
N PHE A 139 1.31 2.84 -22.83
CA PHE A 139 1.09 2.89 -21.38
C PHE A 139 2.03 3.86 -20.65
N LYS A 140 3.12 4.28 -21.31
CA LYS A 140 4.07 5.28 -20.79
C LYS A 140 3.61 6.73 -21.07
N LYS A 141 2.72 6.92 -22.04
CA LYS A 141 2.07 8.21 -22.36
C LYS A 141 0.91 8.48 -21.39
#